data_AF-A0A1G9W366-F1
#
_entry.id   AF-A0A1G9W366-F1
#
_cell.length_a   1.000
_cell.length_b   1.000
_cell.length_c   1.000
_cell.angle_alpha   90.00
_cell.angle_beta   90.00
_cell.angle_gamma   90.00
#
_symmetry.space_group_name_H-M   'P 1'
#
loop_
_entity.id
_entity.type
_entity.pdbx_description
1 polymer ?
#
loop_
_entity_poly.entity_id
_entity_poly.type
_entity_poly.pdbx_seq_one_letter_code
_entity_poly.pdbx_strand_id
1 'polypeptide(L)'
;MNRAKYLDPIPLYLWAFKKQMKRGLVRYRNSALRKFIRRHQKYAPIIFFIGGFIFDTLTLGRIDRLYDLVVLCLYMSLLTITLYLYNLVDDGRWQGTMLERYEEYLPLAIQFFFGGLSSAYVIYFSRSVSLSKTMSFFVILVVLFLANEFLKRRISNKYLQFSVYFFINFTFFTFIIPVFIKEMDTRIFLFSGLVSLICTLVLIIVIYALSPSTRKEIHIAKLLGIVIFIYAVINVFYYFKLIPPVPLAMDTGLVAHNIEKRDNTYFVTYERDDWFVFWRDHRLEFIMKPNEDVYVFSSIFAPTDLKKMMFHRWTWFNPDTREWEIVEDIGYDITGGRDNGFRGYTYKNNVKKGLWKVEVITEEELVLGVIDFEIMINPGLKPRRIIEKRF
;
A
#
# COMPACT_ATOMS: atom_id res chain seq x y z
N MET A 1 -42.40 -30.86 -62.85
CA MET A 1 -42.21 -32.03 -61.96
C MET A 1 -41.58 -31.53 -60.67
N ASN A 2 -42.40 -31.42 -59.62
CA ASN A 2 -42.07 -30.85 -58.30
C ASN A 2 -41.02 -31.68 -57.55
N ARG A 3 -39.98 -31.04 -56.99
CA ARG A 3 -39.20 -31.60 -55.88
C ARG A 3 -39.33 -30.70 -54.66
N ALA A 4 -40.14 -31.15 -53.70
CA ALA A 4 -40.17 -30.62 -52.35
C ALA A 4 -38.80 -30.85 -51.67
N LYS A 5 -38.20 -29.78 -51.14
CA LYS A 5 -37.05 -29.87 -50.23
C LYS A 5 -37.55 -30.34 -48.87
N TYR A 6 -37.17 -31.56 -48.49
CA TYR A 6 -37.26 -32.04 -47.11
C TYR A 6 -36.37 -31.16 -46.22
N LEU A 7 -36.99 -30.47 -45.26
CA LEU A 7 -36.32 -29.85 -44.12
C LEU A 7 -36.17 -30.93 -43.04
N ASP A 8 -34.92 -31.30 -42.72
CA ASP A 8 -34.66 -32.23 -41.62
C ASP A 8 -35.19 -31.67 -40.29
N PRO A 9 -35.93 -32.47 -39.49
CA PRO A 9 -36.43 -32.03 -38.20
C PRO A 9 -35.26 -31.90 -37.21
N ILE A 10 -35.11 -30.70 -36.64
CA ILE A 10 -34.18 -30.44 -35.53
C ILE A 10 -34.45 -31.48 -34.44
N PRO A 11 -33.42 -32.21 -33.96
CA PRO A 11 -33.62 -33.25 -32.95
C PRO A 11 -34.29 -32.69 -31.70
N LEU A 12 -35.31 -33.40 -31.18
CA LEU A 12 -36.18 -32.95 -30.09
C LEU A 12 -35.40 -32.48 -28.85
N TYR A 13 -34.24 -33.09 -28.58
CA TYR A 13 -33.34 -32.75 -27.47
C TYR A 13 -32.65 -31.39 -27.67
N LEU A 14 -32.24 -31.04 -28.90
CA LEU A 14 -31.66 -29.75 -29.26
C LEU A 14 -32.69 -28.61 -29.17
N TRP A 15 -33.95 -28.90 -29.53
CA TRP A 15 -35.05 -27.96 -29.36
C TRP A 15 -35.41 -27.74 -27.88
N ALA A 16 -35.49 -28.81 -27.09
CA ALA A 16 -35.74 -28.73 -25.65
C ALA A 16 -34.62 -27.97 -24.92
N PHE A 17 -33.35 -28.23 -25.24
CA PHE A 17 -32.20 -27.53 -24.68
C PHE A 17 -32.17 -26.04 -25.03
N LYS A 18 -32.40 -25.67 -26.31
CA LYS A 18 -32.55 -24.26 -26.73
C LYS A 18 -33.72 -23.57 -26.03
N LYS A 19 -34.84 -24.26 -25.83
CA LYS A 19 -36.03 -23.72 -25.13
C LYS A 19 -35.77 -23.51 -23.64
N GLN A 20 -35.02 -24.41 -23.00
CA GLN A 20 -34.67 -24.33 -21.58
C GLN A 20 -33.62 -23.22 -21.32
N MET A 21 -32.60 -23.08 -22.18
CA MET A 21 -31.69 -21.93 -22.17
C MET A 21 -32.43 -20.60 -22.38
N LYS A 22 -33.33 -20.52 -23.38
CA LYS A 22 -34.15 -19.31 -23.60
C LYS A 22 -35.02 -18.99 -22.38
N ARG A 23 -35.61 -19.99 -21.72
CA ARG A 23 -36.40 -19.81 -20.49
C ARG A 23 -35.54 -19.35 -19.30
N GLY A 24 -34.33 -19.89 -19.13
CA GLY A 24 -33.37 -19.45 -18.10
C GLY A 24 -32.89 -18.01 -18.31
N LEU A 25 -32.56 -17.66 -19.56
CA LEU A 25 -32.19 -16.29 -19.95
C LEU A 25 -33.34 -15.30 -19.77
N VAL A 26 -34.59 -15.68 -20.06
CA VAL A 26 -35.78 -14.84 -19.83
C VAL A 26 -36.10 -14.69 -18.34
N ARG A 27 -35.93 -15.75 -17.53
CA ARG A 27 -36.05 -15.68 -16.06
C ARG A 27 -35.02 -14.73 -15.45
N TYR A 28 -33.77 -14.78 -15.90
CA TYR A 28 -32.74 -13.83 -15.48
C TYR A 28 -33.03 -12.41 -16.00
N ARG A 29 -33.58 -12.27 -17.22
CA ARG A 29 -33.99 -10.99 -17.81
C ARG A 29 -35.12 -10.29 -17.04
N ASN A 30 -35.98 -11.05 -16.39
CA ASN A 30 -37.12 -10.53 -15.62
C ASN A 30 -36.93 -10.63 -14.09
N SER A 31 -35.73 -11.00 -13.60
CA SER A 31 -35.50 -11.15 -12.16
C SER A 31 -35.50 -9.79 -11.44
N ALA A 32 -36.03 -9.77 -10.21
CA ALA A 32 -35.97 -8.60 -9.32
C ALA A 32 -34.51 -8.16 -9.10
N LEU A 33 -33.58 -9.12 -9.02
CA LEU A 33 -32.15 -8.89 -8.94
C LEU A 33 -31.61 -8.08 -10.14
N ARG A 34 -31.99 -8.44 -11.38
CA ARG A 34 -31.53 -7.71 -12.57
C ARG A 34 -32.15 -6.31 -12.64
N LYS A 35 -33.44 -6.15 -12.28
CA LYS A 35 -34.06 -4.82 -12.18
C LYS A 35 -33.40 -3.96 -11.11
N PHE A 36 -33.02 -4.54 -9.97
CA PHE A 36 -32.30 -3.88 -8.89
C PHE A 36 -30.87 -3.47 -9.31
N ILE A 37 -30.10 -4.38 -9.89
CA ILE A 37 -28.75 -4.13 -10.44
C ILE A 37 -28.80 -3.04 -11.51
N ARG A 38 -29.78 -3.10 -12.42
CA ARG A 38 -29.91 -2.13 -13.51
C ARG A 38 -30.33 -0.75 -12.99
N ARG A 39 -31.15 -0.69 -11.93
CA ARG A 39 -31.52 0.55 -11.23
C ARG A 39 -30.32 1.17 -10.48
N HIS A 40 -29.37 0.36 -10.02
CA HIS A 40 -28.16 0.80 -9.31
C HIS A 40 -26.87 0.71 -10.15
N GLN A 41 -26.98 0.54 -11.47
CA GLN A 41 -25.84 0.34 -12.37
C GLN A 41 -24.86 1.52 -12.33
N LYS A 42 -25.34 2.72 -11.99
CA LYS A 42 -24.51 3.92 -11.77
C LYS A 42 -23.48 3.73 -10.65
N TYR A 43 -23.78 2.91 -9.65
CA TYR A 43 -22.89 2.64 -8.52
C TYR A 43 -22.03 1.38 -8.71
N ALA A 44 -22.28 0.58 -9.75
CA ALA A 44 -21.56 -0.66 -9.98
C ALA A 44 -20.03 -0.47 -10.04
N PRO A 45 -19.48 0.54 -10.75
CA PRO A 45 -18.03 0.74 -10.77
C PRO A 45 -17.45 1.04 -9.38
N ILE A 46 -18.12 1.89 -8.60
CA ILE A 46 -17.73 2.21 -7.21
C ILE A 46 -17.78 0.97 -6.33
N ILE A 47 -18.82 0.13 -6.46
CA ILE A 47 -18.95 -1.11 -5.67
C ILE A 47 -17.85 -2.11 -6.05
N PHE A 48 -17.52 -2.26 -7.34
CA PHE A 48 -16.42 -3.11 -7.78
C PHE A 48 -15.06 -2.59 -7.32
N PHE A 49 -14.86 -1.27 -7.34
CA PHE A 49 -13.66 -0.63 -6.82
C PHE A 49 -13.49 -0.88 -5.32
N ILE A 50 -14.53 -0.63 -4.51
CA ILE A 50 -14.51 -0.89 -3.06
C ILE A 50 -14.32 -2.38 -2.79
N GLY A 51 -15.03 -3.25 -3.53
CA GLY A 51 -14.90 -4.69 -3.40
C GLY A 51 -13.50 -5.20 -3.73
N GLY A 52 -12.88 -4.66 -4.78
CA GLY A 52 -11.48 -4.93 -5.14
C GLY A 52 -10.53 -4.49 -4.04
N PHE A 53 -10.70 -3.28 -3.50
CA PHE A 53 -9.88 -2.77 -2.39
C PHE A 53 -10.00 -3.62 -1.12
N ILE A 54 -11.21 -4.07 -0.76
CA ILE A 54 -11.43 -4.98 0.36
C ILE A 54 -10.74 -6.32 0.10
N PHE A 55 -10.86 -6.85 -1.12
CA PHE A 55 -10.19 -8.09 -1.50
C PHE A 55 -8.66 -7.96 -1.42
N ASP A 56 -8.09 -6.86 -1.93
CA ASP A 56 -6.66 -6.56 -1.84
C ASP A 56 -6.22 -6.43 -0.38
N THR A 57 -7.01 -5.78 0.48
CA THR A 57 -6.71 -5.66 1.91
C THR A 57 -6.66 -7.02 2.61
N LEU A 58 -7.51 -7.97 2.19
CA LEU A 58 -7.55 -9.32 2.74
C LEU A 58 -6.48 -10.26 2.16
N THR A 59 -6.00 -9.99 0.95
CA THR A 59 -5.05 -10.85 0.25
C THR A 59 -3.59 -10.39 0.38
N LEU A 60 -3.35 -9.08 0.44
CA LEU A 60 -2.03 -8.48 0.64
C LEU A 60 -1.65 -8.52 2.13
N GLY A 61 -0.97 -9.62 2.48
CA GLY A 61 -0.58 -9.92 3.85
C GLY A 61 0.73 -9.24 4.24
N ARG A 62 1.83 -9.62 3.57
CA ARG A 62 3.20 -9.22 3.94
C ARG A 62 3.93 -8.68 2.74
N ILE A 63 4.53 -7.52 2.91
CA ILE A 63 5.20 -6.77 1.86
C ILE A 63 6.33 -7.57 1.18
N ASP A 64 7.00 -8.42 1.95
CA ASP A 64 8.13 -9.25 1.49
C ASP A 64 7.73 -10.67 1.08
N ARG A 65 6.43 -10.99 1.04
CA ARG A 65 5.97 -12.31 0.60
C ARG A 65 6.30 -12.46 -0.88
N LEU A 66 6.95 -13.57 -1.26
CA LEU A 66 7.29 -13.85 -2.65
C LEU A 66 6.08 -13.71 -3.59
N TYR A 67 4.90 -14.13 -3.13
CA TYR A 67 3.65 -13.97 -3.88
C TYR A 67 3.34 -12.49 -4.18
N ASP A 68 3.33 -11.64 -3.16
CA ASP A 68 3.04 -10.21 -3.28
C ASP A 68 4.06 -9.53 -4.21
N LEU A 69 5.36 -9.83 -4.05
CA LEU A 69 6.43 -9.32 -4.91
C LEU A 69 6.25 -9.73 -6.38
N VAL A 70 5.95 -11.01 -6.64
CA VAL A 70 5.71 -11.51 -8.00
C VAL A 70 4.48 -10.83 -8.62
N VAL A 71 3.41 -10.65 -7.85
CA VAL A 71 2.19 -9.97 -8.32
C VAL A 71 2.48 -8.51 -8.67
N LEU A 72 3.19 -7.77 -7.83
CA LEU A 72 3.57 -6.38 -8.10
C LEU A 72 4.46 -6.26 -9.35
N CYS A 73 5.48 -7.12 -9.47
CA CYS A 73 6.35 -7.16 -10.65
C CYS A 73 5.57 -7.49 -11.92
N LEU A 74 4.64 -8.45 -11.84
CA LEU A 74 3.78 -8.81 -12.97
C LEU A 74 2.87 -7.64 -13.36
N TYR A 75 2.24 -6.97 -12.38
CA TYR A 75 1.34 -5.84 -12.64
C TYR A 75 2.10 -4.67 -13.26
N MET A 76 3.30 -4.34 -12.75
CA MET A 76 4.13 -3.27 -13.30
C MET A 76 4.61 -3.59 -14.72
N SER A 77 4.98 -4.84 -14.98
CA SER A 77 5.39 -5.30 -16.31
C SER A 77 4.23 -5.26 -17.30
N LEU A 78 3.06 -5.78 -16.91
CA LEU A 78 1.86 -5.78 -17.75
C LEU A 78 1.33 -4.36 -17.98
N LEU A 79 1.40 -3.47 -16.99
CA LEU A 79 1.08 -2.05 -17.16
C LEU A 79 1.99 -1.42 -18.23
N THR A 80 3.29 -1.67 -18.15
CA THR A 80 4.28 -1.16 -19.12
C THR A 80 3.99 -1.67 -20.54
N ILE A 81 3.72 -2.97 -20.68
CA ILE A 81 3.41 -3.60 -21.97
C ILE A 81 2.09 -3.06 -22.52
N THR A 82 1.02 -3.03 -21.72
CA THR A 82 -0.30 -2.54 -22.19
C THR A 82 -0.27 -1.06 -22.55
N LEU A 83 0.49 -0.24 -21.83
CA LEU A 83 0.69 1.17 -22.15
C LEU A 83 1.45 1.36 -23.46
N TYR A 84 2.48 0.54 -23.71
CA TYR A 84 3.16 0.47 -24.99
C TYR A 84 2.18 0.09 -26.10
N LEU A 85 1.45 -1.03 -25.97
CA LEU A 85 0.50 -1.50 -26.98
C LEU A 85 -0.57 -0.43 -27.30
N TYR A 86 -1.11 0.22 -26.28
CA TYR A 86 -2.15 1.25 -26.41
C TYR A 86 -1.70 2.45 -27.23
N ASN A 87 -0.49 2.96 -26.99
CA ASN A 87 0.02 4.13 -27.72
C ASN A 87 0.39 3.84 -29.18
N LEU A 88 0.39 2.58 -29.61
CA LEU A 88 0.62 2.18 -31.01
C LEU A 88 -0.67 1.88 -31.78
N VAL A 89 -1.83 1.84 -31.11
CA VAL A 89 -3.14 1.50 -31.73
C VAL A 89 -3.50 2.48 -32.85
N ASP A 90 -3.41 3.78 -32.59
CA ASP A 90 -3.84 4.83 -33.53
C ASP A 90 -3.01 4.86 -34.83
N ASP A 91 -1.84 4.20 -34.84
CA ASP A 91 -0.96 4.11 -36.01
C ASP A 91 -1.24 2.87 -36.88
N GLY A 92 -2.31 2.12 -36.60
CA GLY A 92 -2.69 0.92 -37.35
C GLY A 92 -1.71 -0.24 -37.22
N ARG A 93 -0.79 -0.18 -36.25
CA ARG A 93 0.30 -1.16 -36.05
C ARG A 93 -0.19 -2.60 -35.86
N TRP A 94 -1.41 -2.77 -35.34
CA TRP A 94 -1.95 -4.08 -35.03
C TRP A 94 -2.97 -4.57 -36.06
N GLN A 95 -3.27 -3.80 -37.11
CA GLN A 95 -4.21 -4.21 -38.16
C GLN A 95 -3.76 -5.51 -38.83
N GLY A 96 -4.66 -6.49 -38.90
CA GLY A 96 -4.38 -7.82 -39.46
C GLY A 96 -3.60 -8.76 -38.54
N THR A 97 -3.30 -8.34 -37.30
CA THR A 97 -2.67 -9.19 -36.29
C THR A 97 -3.68 -9.77 -35.30
N MET A 98 -3.28 -10.75 -34.49
CA MET A 98 -4.11 -11.27 -33.40
C MET A 98 -4.45 -10.22 -32.32
N LEU A 99 -3.69 -9.12 -32.25
CA LEU A 99 -3.84 -8.06 -31.26
C LEU A 99 -4.95 -7.05 -31.59
N GLU A 100 -5.36 -6.93 -32.85
CA GLU A 100 -6.43 -6.02 -33.30
C GLU A 100 -7.72 -6.22 -32.51
N ARG A 101 -8.07 -7.49 -32.23
CA ARG A 101 -9.29 -7.85 -31.47
C ARG A 101 -9.27 -7.38 -30.02
N TYR A 102 -8.09 -7.06 -29.49
CA TYR A 102 -7.88 -6.73 -28.09
C TYR A 102 -7.65 -5.23 -27.85
N GLU A 103 -7.56 -4.40 -28.90
CA GLU A 103 -7.30 -2.96 -28.80
C GLU A 103 -8.32 -2.23 -27.92
N GLU A 104 -9.61 -2.56 -28.05
CA GLU A 104 -10.71 -1.97 -27.26
C GLU A 104 -10.54 -2.22 -25.75
N TYR A 105 -9.82 -3.28 -25.35
CA TYR A 105 -9.62 -3.65 -23.95
C TYR A 105 -8.36 -3.05 -23.34
N LEU A 106 -7.45 -2.47 -24.13
CA LEU A 106 -6.19 -1.90 -23.62
C LEU A 106 -6.41 -0.77 -22.60
N PRO A 107 -7.33 0.20 -22.78
CA PRO A 107 -7.62 1.20 -21.76
C PRO A 107 -8.12 0.58 -20.44
N LEU A 108 -8.92 -0.48 -20.53
CA LEU A 108 -9.45 -1.18 -19.36
C LEU A 108 -8.33 -1.92 -18.63
N ALA A 109 -7.41 -2.54 -19.37
CA ALA A 109 -6.25 -3.21 -18.82
C ALA A 109 -5.31 -2.21 -18.11
N ILE A 110 -5.04 -1.05 -18.71
CA ILE A 110 -4.27 0.03 -18.08
C ILE A 110 -4.93 0.47 -16.78
N GLN A 111 -6.24 0.74 -16.80
CA GLN A 111 -6.99 1.13 -15.60
C GLN A 111 -6.96 0.05 -14.50
N PHE A 112 -7.03 -1.23 -14.89
CA PHE A 112 -6.96 -2.36 -13.97
C PHE A 112 -5.59 -2.45 -13.29
N PHE A 113 -4.49 -2.50 -14.05
CA PHE A 113 -3.14 -2.60 -13.47
C PHE A 113 -2.76 -1.35 -12.67
N PHE A 114 -3.15 -0.18 -13.16
CA PHE A 114 -2.98 1.07 -12.44
C PHE A 114 -3.71 1.06 -11.10
N GLY A 115 -4.97 0.63 -11.11
CA GLY A 115 -5.81 0.52 -9.92
C GLY A 115 -5.27 -0.47 -8.91
N GLY A 116 -4.85 -1.66 -9.37
CA GLY A 116 -4.26 -2.69 -8.53
C GLY A 116 -2.95 -2.25 -7.88
N LEU A 117 -2.05 -1.61 -8.63
CA LEU A 117 -0.81 -1.06 -8.08
C LEU A 117 -1.08 0.06 -7.07
N SER A 118 -1.97 1.00 -7.42
CA SER A 118 -2.34 2.09 -6.51
C SER A 118 -3.01 1.58 -5.23
N SER A 119 -3.88 0.58 -5.34
CA SER A 119 -4.52 -0.13 -4.22
C SER A 119 -3.47 -0.74 -3.29
N ALA A 120 -2.53 -1.51 -3.86
CA ALA A 120 -1.44 -2.11 -3.11
C ALA A 120 -0.58 -1.05 -2.40
N TYR A 121 -0.24 0.05 -3.07
CA TYR A 121 0.52 1.14 -2.46
C TYR A 121 -0.25 1.80 -1.32
N VAL A 122 -1.54 2.08 -1.48
CA VAL A 122 -2.36 2.61 -0.38
C VAL A 122 -2.34 1.66 0.82
N ILE A 123 -2.49 0.35 0.60
CA ILE A 123 -2.47 -0.64 1.68
C ILE A 123 -1.11 -0.66 2.38
N TYR A 124 0.00 -0.76 1.63
CA TYR A 124 1.33 -0.84 2.22
C TYR A 124 1.76 0.46 2.92
N PHE A 125 1.52 1.61 2.28
CA PHE A 125 1.86 2.90 2.86
C PHE A 125 0.99 3.20 4.08
N SER A 126 -0.29 2.81 4.10
CA SER A 126 -1.17 3.05 5.26
C SER A 126 -0.64 2.43 6.56
N ARG A 127 0.10 1.31 6.47
CA ARG A 127 0.72 0.64 7.63
C ARG A 127 1.95 1.37 8.13
N SER A 128 2.62 2.13 7.27
CA SER A 128 3.85 2.88 7.57
C SER A 128 3.61 4.37 7.82
N VAL A 129 2.36 4.85 7.73
CA VAL A 129 2.01 6.25 7.91
C VAL A 129 1.89 6.58 9.39
N SER A 130 2.63 7.60 9.81
CA SER A 130 2.41 8.27 11.10
C SER A 130 1.50 9.49 10.88
N LEU A 131 0.70 9.84 11.88
CA LEU A 131 -0.28 10.94 11.79
C LEU A 131 0.33 12.34 11.58
N SER A 132 1.67 12.47 11.56
CA SER A 132 2.38 13.75 11.49
C SER A 132 2.90 14.09 10.08
N LYS A 133 4.09 13.57 9.70
CA LYS A 133 4.83 14.03 8.51
C LYS A 133 4.42 13.31 7.22
N THR A 134 4.18 12.01 7.29
CA THR A 134 4.04 11.16 6.09
C THR A 134 2.62 11.12 5.52
N MET A 135 1.66 11.74 6.22
CA MET A 135 0.26 11.86 5.80
C MET A 135 0.11 12.56 4.44
N SER A 136 0.95 13.54 4.13
CA SER A 136 0.87 14.31 2.88
C SER A 136 1.06 13.43 1.65
N PHE A 137 2.10 12.58 1.63
CA PHE A 137 2.34 11.62 0.55
C PHE A 137 1.23 10.57 0.48
N PHE A 138 0.74 10.11 1.64
CA PHE A 138 -0.36 9.16 1.69
C PHE A 138 -1.66 9.71 1.08
N VAL A 139 -2.00 10.98 1.35
CA VAL A 139 -3.17 11.63 0.72
C VAL A 139 -3.01 11.68 -0.80
N ILE A 140 -1.82 11.94 -1.32
CA ILE A 140 -1.56 11.90 -2.77
C ILE A 140 -1.83 10.50 -3.34
N LEU A 141 -1.39 9.44 -2.67
CA LEU A 141 -1.66 8.06 -3.08
C LEU A 141 -3.16 7.74 -3.08
N VAL A 142 -3.88 8.14 -2.03
CA VAL A 142 -5.33 7.93 -1.94
C VAL A 142 -6.06 8.71 -3.05
N VAL A 143 -5.71 9.96 -3.29
CA VAL A 143 -6.28 10.77 -4.37
C VAL A 143 -6.01 10.12 -5.72
N LEU A 144 -4.79 9.64 -5.96
CA LEU A 144 -4.40 8.95 -7.18
C LEU A 144 -5.22 7.65 -7.37
N PHE A 145 -5.37 6.87 -6.30
CA PHE A 145 -6.16 5.64 -6.29
C PHE A 145 -7.63 5.90 -6.59
N LEU A 146 -8.24 6.90 -5.95
CA LEU A 146 -9.63 7.30 -6.21
C LEU A 146 -9.79 7.92 -7.60
N ALA A 147 -8.80 8.67 -8.08
CA ALA A 147 -8.80 9.25 -9.42
C ALA A 147 -8.75 8.18 -10.52
N ASN A 148 -8.25 6.96 -10.22
CA ASN A 148 -8.27 5.84 -11.16
C ASN A 148 -9.66 5.51 -11.69
N GLU A 149 -10.70 5.67 -10.86
CA GLU A 149 -12.06 5.39 -11.29
C GLU A 149 -12.48 6.34 -12.43
N PHE A 150 -11.99 7.58 -12.40
CA PHE A 150 -12.27 8.59 -13.42
C PHE A 150 -11.28 8.57 -14.59
N LEU A 151 -10.21 7.77 -14.51
CA LEU A 151 -9.14 7.73 -15.53
C LEU A 151 -9.61 7.15 -16.87
N LYS A 152 -10.65 6.30 -16.93
CA LYS A 152 -11.12 5.68 -18.19
C LYS A 152 -11.32 6.68 -19.33
N ARG A 153 -11.88 7.86 -19.05
CA ARG A 153 -12.15 8.90 -20.07
C ARG A 153 -10.95 9.81 -20.36
N ARG A 154 -9.89 9.71 -19.56
CA ARG A 154 -8.73 10.62 -19.57
C ARG A 154 -7.42 9.91 -19.91
N ILE A 155 -7.41 8.57 -20.00
CA ILE A 155 -6.25 7.75 -20.41
C ILE A 155 -5.75 8.14 -21.81
N SER A 156 -6.61 8.64 -22.69
CA SER A 156 -6.20 9.16 -24.01
C SER A 156 -5.29 10.39 -23.92
N ASN A 157 -5.30 11.11 -22.81
CA ASN A 157 -4.35 12.20 -22.61
C ASN A 157 -2.97 11.62 -22.27
N LYS A 158 -2.11 11.54 -23.29
CA LYS A 158 -0.75 11.01 -23.20
C LYS A 158 0.09 11.68 -22.10
N TYR A 159 -0.07 13.00 -21.86
CA TYR A 159 0.61 13.68 -20.76
C TYR A 159 0.22 13.11 -19.40
N LEU A 160 -1.09 12.95 -19.16
CA LEU A 160 -1.59 12.39 -17.92
C LEU A 160 -1.12 10.94 -17.77
N GLN A 161 -1.28 10.14 -18.83
CA GLN A 161 -0.91 8.73 -18.85
C GLN A 161 0.56 8.49 -18.45
N PHE A 162 1.51 9.18 -19.09
CA PHE A 162 2.93 9.02 -18.78
C PHE A 162 3.33 9.60 -17.43
N SER A 163 2.69 10.70 -16.99
CA SER A 163 2.94 11.28 -15.66
C SER A 163 2.54 10.32 -14.55
N VAL A 164 1.35 9.74 -14.71
CA VAL A 164 0.72 8.80 -13.79
C VAL A 164 1.48 7.46 -13.78
N TYR A 165 1.90 6.98 -14.95
CA TYR A 165 2.80 5.83 -15.07
C TYR A 165 4.14 6.07 -14.36
N PHE A 166 4.78 7.22 -14.59
CA PHE A 166 6.06 7.54 -13.97
C PHE A 166 5.96 7.56 -12.44
N PHE A 167 4.91 8.16 -11.89
CA PHE A 167 4.68 8.18 -10.45
C PHE A 167 4.55 6.76 -9.90
N ILE A 168 3.73 5.90 -10.52
CA ILE A 168 3.58 4.49 -10.10
C ILE A 168 4.90 3.72 -10.24
N ASN A 169 5.63 3.92 -11.32
CA ASN A 169 6.90 3.26 -11.58
C ASN A 169 7.96 3.69 -10.56
N PHE A 170 7.97 4.97 -10.19
CA PHE A 170 8.85 5.49 -9.14
C PHE A 170 8.53 4.82 -7.80
N THR A 171 7.26 4.83 -7.39
CA THR A 171 6.83 4.15 -6.17
C THR A 171 7.16 2.65 -6.18
N PHE A 172 6.96 1.98 -7.32
CA PHE A 172 7.32 0.58 -7.53
C PHE A 172 8.81 0.34 -7.26
N PHE A 173 9.69 1.11 -7.90
CA PHE A 173 11.13 0.90 -7.77
C PHE A 173 11.66 1.24 -6.38
N THR A 174 11.16 2.33 -5.77
CA THR A 174 11.53 2.69 -4.38
C THR A 174 11.11 1.65 -3.36
N PHE A 175 10.14 0.82 -3.71
CA PHE A 175 9.67 -0.27 -2.88
C PHE A 175 10.46 -1.57 -3.15
N ILE A 176 10.60 -1.94 -4.43
CA ILE A 176 11.08 -3.27 -4.80
C ILE A 176 12.59 -3.42 -4.63
N ILE A 177 13.36 -2.37 -4.92
CA ILE A 177 14.82 -2.41 -4.90
C ILE A 177 15.34 -2.59 -3.47
N PRO A 178 14.89 -1.85 -2.45
CA PRO A 178 15.29 -2.09 -1.06
C PRO A 178 15.01 -3.52 -0.58
N VAL A 179 13.91 -4.13 -1.03
CA VAL A 179 13.56 -5.51 -0.68
C VAL A 179 14.56 -6.51 -1.28
N PHE A 180 14.97 -6.32 -2.53
CA PHE A 180 15.96 -7.20 -3.18
C PHE A 180 17.39 -6.98 -2.67
N ILE A 181 17.79 -5.71 -2.46
CA ILE A 181 19.14 -5.36 -1.98
C ILE A 181 19.28 -5.64 -0.48
N LYS A 182 18.17 -5.64 0.28
CA LYS A 182 18.12 -5.83 1.75
C LYS A 182 18.80 -4.70 2.53
N GLU A 183 18.82 -3.53 1.94
CA GLU A 183 19.34 -2.30 2.53
C GLU A 183 18.34 -1.16 2.23
N MET A 184 18.25 -0.20 3.15
CA MET A 184 17.36 0.94 2.99
C MET A 184 18.08 2.20 3.47
N ASP A 185 18.59 2.99 2.54
CA ASP A 185 19.23 4.27 2.80
C ASP A 185 18.87 5.28 1.70
N THR A 186 19.41 6.50 1.81
CA THR A 186 19.22 7.53 0.79
C THR A 186 19.84 7.19 -0.56
N ARG A 187 20.94 6.42 -0.60
CA ARG A 187 21.61 6.05 -1.86
C ARG A 187 20.74 5.10 -2.67
N ILE A 188 20.13 4.12 -2.00
CA ILE A 188 19.23 3.14 -2.60
C ILE A 188 17.95 3.82 -3.07
N PHE A 189 17.41 4.79 -2.30
CA PHE A 189 16.27 5.58 -2.74
C PHE A 189 16.58 6.34 -4.04
N LEU A 190 17.72 7.04 -4.10
CA LEU A 190 18.15 7.79 -5.30
C LEU A 190 18.39 6.86 -6.49
N PHE A 191 19.05 5.72 -6.27
CA PHE A 191 19.25 4.68 -7.29
C PHE A 191 17.92 4.15 -7.81
N SER A 192 16.96 3.87 -6.93
CA SER A 192 15.62 3.41 -7.30
C SER A 192 14.88 4.43 -8.16
N GLY A 193 14.96 5.71 -7.76
CA GLY A 193 14.42 6.81 -8.54
C GLY A 193 15.07 6.94 -9.91
N LEU A 194 16.40 6.77 -10.00
CA LEU A 194 17.14 6.83 -11.26
C LEU A 194 16.75 5.68 -12.20
N VAL A 195 16.63 4.45 -11.67
CA VAL A 195 16.16 3.29 -12.44
C VAL A 195 14.75 3.54 -12.98
N SER A 196 13.84 4.04 -12.12
CA SER A 196 12.49 4.41 -12.56
C SER A 196 12.50 5.44 -13.69
N LEU A 197 13.32 6.49 -13.55
CA LEU A 197 13.45 7.54 -14.53
C LEU A 197 13.94 6.97 -15.86
N ILE A 198 15.01 6.18 -15.87
CA ILE A 198 15.57 5.57 -17.09
C ILE A 198 14.53 4.66 -17.75
N CYS A 199 13.87 3.76 -17.02
CA CYS A 199 12.84 2.87 -17.58
C CYS A 199 11.70 3.67 -18.24
N THR A 200 11.24 4.73 -17.59
CA THR A 200 10.18 5.60 -18.10
C THR A 200 10.63 6.36 -19.35
N LEU A 201 11.83 6.93 -19.33
CA LEU A 201 12.39 7.66 -20.47
C LEU A 201 12.56 6.73 -21.68
N VAL A 202 13.08 5.51 -21.47
CA VAL A 202 13.18 4.49 -22.52
C VAL A 202 11.81 4.18 -23.11
N LEU A 203 10.80 3.94 -22.27
CA LEU A 203 9.44 3.69 -22.75
C LEU A 203 8.89 4.85 -23.58
N ILE A 204 9.03 6.09 -23.10
CA ILE A 204 8.58 7.31 -23.80
C ILE A 204 9.32 7.44 -25.14
N ILE A 205 10.65 7.30 -25.15
CA ILE A 205 11.46 7.45 -26.37
C ILE A 205 11.10 6.38 -27.40
N VAL A 206 10.94 5.12 -26.97
CA VAL A 206 10.54 4.02 -27.85
C VAL A 206 9.16 4.26 -28.46
N ILE A 207 8.16 4.64 -27.65
CA ILE A 207 6.82 4.97 -28.14
C ILE A 207 6.89 6.18 -29.10
N TYR A 208 7.58 7.24 -28.71
CA TYR A 208 7.72 8.45 -29.53
C TYR A 208 8.41 8.18 -30.87
N ALA A 209 9.38 7.26 -30.92
CA ALA A 209 10.05 6.84 -32.14
C ALA A 209 9.14 5.98 -33.04
N LEU A 210 8.34 5.09 -32.46
CA LEU A 210 7.52 4.13 -33.21
C LEU A 210 6.14 4.63 -33.60
N SER A 211 5.60 5.64 -32.90
CA SER A 211 4.23 6.15 -33.03
C SER A 211 4.18 7.57 -33.62
N PRO A 212 3.89 7.72 -34.93
CA PRO A 212 3.62 9.02 -35.55
C PRO A 212 2.48 9.81 -34.89
N SER A 213 1.40 9.13 -34.47
CA SER A 213 0.26 9.74 -33.77
C SER A 213 0.71 10.41 -32.45
N THR A 214 1.52 9.71 -31.66
CA THR A 214 2.11 10.26 -30.43
C THR A 214 2.90 11.53 -30.72
N ARG A 215 3.76 11.54 -31.75
CA ARG A 215 4.54 12.74 -32.11
C ARG A 215 3.69 13.94 -32.47
N LYS A 216 2.49 13.73 -33.02
CA LYS A 216 1.56 14.82 -33.36
C LYS A 216 0.84 15.37 -32.14
N GLU A 217 0.55 14.52 -31.16
CA GLU A 217 -0.21 14.91 -29.97
C GLU A 217 0.64 15.52 -28.86
N ILE A 218 1.93 15.14 -28.76
CA ILE A 218 2.79 15.58 -27.66
C ILE A 218 4.05 16.30 -28.12
N HIS A 219 4.32 17.42 -27.46
CA HIS A 219 5.66 18.02 -27.45
C HIS A 219 6.55 17.26 -26.45
N ILE A 220 7.57 16.56 -26.97
CA ILE A 220 8.45 15.71 -26.16
C ILE A 220 9.14 16.47 -25.02
N ALA A 221 9.62 17.69 -25.28
CA ALA A 221 10.28 18.51 -24.26
C ALA A 221 9.34 18.83 -23.07
N LYS A 222 8.07 19.11 -23.35
CA LYS A 222 7.06 19.35 -22.32
C LYS A 222 6.80 18.08 -21.50
N LEU A 223 6.70 16.91 -22.15
CA LEU A 223 6.49 15.64 -21.46
C LEU A 223 7.68 15.30 -20.56
N LEU A 224 8.90 15.43 -21.08
CA LEU A 224 10.14 15.24 -20.31
C LEU A 224 10.21 16.21 -19.12
N GLY A 225 9.85 17.47 -19.33
CA GLY A 225 9.76 18.47 -18.27
C GLY A 225 8.80 18.06 -17.14
N ILE A 226 7.64 17.47 -17.47
CA ILE A 226 6.69 16.96 -16.46
C ILE A 226 7.27 15.77 -15.70
N VAL A 227 7.91 14.82 -16.38
CA VAL A 227 8.55 13.66 -15.73
C VAL A 227 9.66 14.10 -14.78
N ILE A 228 10.54 15.01 -15.23
CA ILE A 228 11.61 15.57 -14.39
C ILE A 228 11.04 16.36 -13.22
N PHE A 229 9.95 17.11 -13.44
CA PHE A 229 9.27 17.84 -12.36
C PHE A 229 8.73 16.88 -11.29
N ILE A 230 8.05 15.80 -11.69
CA ILE A 230 7.57 14.79 -10.75
C ILE A 230 8.75 14.14 -10.01
N TYR A 231 9.85 13.83 -10.69
CA TYR A 231 11.06 13.28 -10.08
C TYR A 231 11.60 14.22 -9.00
N ALA A 232 11.72 15.51 -9.32
CA ALA A 232 12.17 16.54 -8.39
C ALA A 232 11.23 16.65 -7.18
N VAL A 233 9.91 16.70 -7.40
CA VAL A 233 8.91 16.76 -6.32
C VAL A 233 9.01 15.56 -5.39
N ILE A 234 9.14 14.34 -5.91
CA ILE A 234 9.25 13.15 -5.06
C ILE A 234 10.56 13.17 -4.25
N ASN A 235 11.67 13.62 -4.84
CA ASN A 235 12.93 13.79 -4.10
C ASN A 235 12.83 14.86 -3.01
N VAL A 236 12.12 15.96 -3.26
CA VAL A 236 11.81 16.97 -2.24
C VAL A 236 11.01 16.35 -1.10
N PHE A 237 10.00 15.54 -1.40
CA PHE A 237 9.22 14.84 -0.38
C PHE A 237 10.07 13.88 0.45
N TYR A 238 10.99 13.17 -0.19
CA TYR A 238 11.94 12.30 0.50
C TYR A 238 12.86 13.10 1.44
N TYR A 239 13.45 14.19 0.94
CA TYR A 239 14.34 15.06 1.72
C TYR A 239 13.66 15.63 2.96
N PHE A 240 12.39 16.05 2.84
CA PHE A 240 11.58 16.52 3.96
C PHE A 240 10.97 15.41 4.82
N LYS A 241 11.34 14.13 4.59
CA LYS A 241 10.84 12.95 5.32
C LYS A 241 9.31 12.82 5.27
N LEU A 242 8.70 13.25 4.16
CA LEU A 242 7.26 13.19 3.91
C LEU A 242 6.83 11.86 3.28
N ILE A 243 7.77 11.05 2.81
CA ILE A 243 7.51 9.70 2.30
C ILE A 243 7.73 8.73 3.45
N PRO A 244 6.74 7.87 3.77
CA PRO A 244 6.95 6.87 4.80
C PRO A 244 8.01 5.85 4.36
N PRO A 245 8.79 5.31 5.30
CA PRO A 245 9.87 4.36 5.05
C PRO A 245 9.33 2.96 4.70
N VAL A 246 8.61 2.82 3.59
CA VAL A 246 8.14 1.50 3.11
C VAL A 246 9.34 0.70 2.61
N PRO A 247 9.49 -0.59 2.95
CA PRO A 247 8.51 -1.55 3.49
C PRO A 247 8.45 -1.68 5.03
N LEU A 248 9.01 -0.75 5.79
CA LEU A 248 9.01 -0.81 7.26
C LEU A 248 7.72 -0.22 7.83
N ALA A 249 7.14 -0.92 8.80
CA ALA A 249 5.95 -0.46 9.52
C ALA A 249 6.00 -0.97 10.96
N MET A 250 5.63 -0.15 11.95
CA MET A 250 5.41 -0.65 13.30
C MET A 250 4.12 -1.49 13.32
N ASP A 251 4.24 -2.76 13.71
CA ASP A 251 3.12 -3.69 13.82
C ASP A 251 2.47 -3.62 15.21
N THR A 252 3.29 -3.65 16.26
CA THR A 252 2.82 -3.47 17.64
C THR A 252 3.73 -2.50 18.38
N GLY A 253 3.16 -1.60 19.16
CA GLY A 253 3.88 -0.74 20.09
C GLY A 253 3.06 -0.56 21.37
N LEU A 254 3.66 -0.80 22.53
CA LEU A 254 2.97 -0.69 23.81
C LEU A 254 3.93 -0.45 24.98
N VAL A 255 3.40 0.15 26.05
CA VAL A 255 4.06 0.29 27.36
C VAL A 255 3.80 -0.95 28.22
N ALA A 256 4.81 -1.44 28.92
CA ALA A 256 4.80 -2.68 29.68
C ALA A 256 5.45 -2.52 31.06
N HIS A 257 5.01 -3.37 31.99
CA HIS A 257 5.55 -3.49 33.35
C HIS A 257 6.78 -4.39 33.41
N ASN A 258 6.84 -5.41 32.55
CA ASN A 258 7.95 -6.35 32.50
C ASN A 258 8.08 -6.91 31.09
N ILE A 259 9.32 -7.15 30.68
CA ILE A 259 9.64 -7.82 29.42
C ILE A 259 10.72 -8.87 29.70
N GLU A 260 10.37 -10.12 29.44
CA GLU A 260 11.33 -11.23 29.53
C GLU A 260 11.61 -11.80 28.15
N LYS A 261 12.89 -11.97 27.85
CA LYS A 261 13.35 -12.59 26.62
C LYS A 261 13.82 -14.02 26.92
N ARG A 262 13.14 -15.00 26.34
CA ARG A 262 13.49 -16.44 26.46
C ARG A 262 13.54 -17.05 25.06
N ASP A 263 14.66 -17.64 24.68
CA ASP A 263 14.86 -18.30 23.37
C ASP A 263 14.34 -17.48 22.17
N ASN A 264 14.73 -16.19 22.12
CA ASN A 264 14.34 -15.25 21.07
C ASN A 264 12.83 -14.94 20.98
N THR A 265 12.06 -15.30 22.02
CA THR A 265 10.64 -14.96 22.20
C THR A 265 10.52 -13.89 23.28
N TYR A 266 9.64 -12.93 23.08
CA TYR A 266 9.37 -11.87 24.06
C TYR A 266 8.07 -12.17 24.82
N PHE A 267 8.15 -12.16 26.14
CA PHE A 267 7.00 -12.25 27.04
C PHE A 267 6.79 -10.86 27.62
N VAL A 268 5.71 -10.22 27.21
CA VAL A 268 5.45 -8.80 27.51
C VAL A 268 4.25 -8.71 28.44
N THR A 269 4.46 -8.16 29.62
CA THR A 269 3.43 -7.97 30.65
C THR A 269 2.93 -6.52 30.64
N TYR A 270 1.65 -6.30 30.31
CA TYR A 270 1.08 -4.95 30.17
C TYR A 270 -0.38 -4.86 30.63
N GLU A 271 -0.86 -3.64 30.84
CA GLU A 271 -2.28 -3.37 31.19
C GLU A 271 -3.15 -3.38 29.93
N ARG A 272 -4.19 -4.22 29.92
CA ARG A 272 -5.18 -4.26 28.85
C ARG A 272 -6.35 -3.31 29.13
N ASP A 273 -6.81 -2.66 28.06
CA ASP A 273 -8.00 -1.81 28.10
C ASP A 273 -9.31 -2.61 28.32
N ASP A 274 -10.42 -1.89 28.46
CA ASP A 274 -11.72 -2.52 28.56
C ASP A 274 -12.13 -3.30 27.31
N TRP A 275 -12.94 -4.35 27.47
CA TRP A 275 -13.30 -5.26 26.38
C TRP A 275 -14.09 -4.58 25.24
N PHE A 276 -14.75 -3.46 25.53
CA PHE A 276 -15.48 -2.66 24.55
C PHE A 276 -14.57 -1.74 23.74
N VAL A 277 -13.30 -1.55 24.14
CA VAL A 277 -12.27 -0.82 23.39
C VAL A 277 -11.65 -1.80 22.38
N PHE A 278 -12.40 -2.14 21.33
CA PHE A 278 -11.96 -3.13 20.34
C PHE A 278 -10.87 -2.62 19.39
N TRP A 279 -10.66 -1.30 19.33
CA TRP A 279 -9.67 -0.66 18.44
C TRP A 279 -8.27 -0.55 19.07
N ARG A 280 -8.09 -0.89 20.36
CA ARG A 280 -6.80 -0.82 21.06
C ARG A 280 -6.68 -1.95 22.09
N ASP A 281 -5.57 -2.68 22.05
CA ASP A 281 -5.32 -3.85 22.91
C ASP A 281 -4.63 -3.49 24.24
N HIS A 282 -4.09 -2.27 24.40
CA HIS A 282 -3.35 -1.83 25.58
C HIS A 282 -3.95 -0.53 26.16
N ARG A 283 -3.79 -0.34 27.47
CA ARG A 283 -4.21 0.88 28.17
C ARG A 283 -3.19 1.99 27.98
N LEU A 284 -3.66 3.23 27.77
CA LEU A 284 -2.77 4.40 27.70
C LEU A 284 -2.28 4.83 29.08
N GLU A 285 -3.11 4.69 30.11
CA GLU A 285 -2.73 5.00 31.49
C GLU A 285 -1.91 3.83 32.06
N PHE A 286 -0.62 4.08 32.26
CA PHE A 286 0.33 3.17 32.88
C PHE A 286 0.43 3.47 34.38
N ILE A 287 -0.06 2.56 35.23
CA ILE A 287 -0.01 2.75 36.68
C ILE A 287 1.34 2.21 37.19
N MET A 288 2.28 3.13 37.42
CA MET A 288 3.62 2.76 37.86
C MET A 288 3.66 2.47 39.36
N LYS A 289 4.24 1.33 39.74
CA LYS A 289 4.58 1.04 41.14
C LYS A 289 5.86 1.79 41.56
N PRO A 290 6.03 2.08 42.86
CA PRO A 290 7.27 2.69 43.34
C PRO A 290 8.50 1.87 42.94
N ASN A 291 9.51 2.53 42.35
CA ASN A 291 10.76 1.93 41.85
C ASN A 291 10.59 0.85 40.77
N GLU A 292 9.47 0.87 40.02
CA GLU A 292 9.27 0.00 38.87
C GLU A 292 9.89 0.62 37.62
N ASP A 293 10.53 -0.22 36.80
CA ASP A 293 11.02 0.18 35.48
C ASP A 293 9.85 0.27 34.50
N VAL A 294 9.90 1.27 33.61
CA VAL A 294 8.90 1.42 32.54
C VAL A 294 9.51 0.91 31.25
N TYR A 295 8.92 -0.14 30.71
CA TYR A 295 9.35 -0.76 29.47
C TYR A 295 8.48 -0.28 28.31
N VAL A 296 9.09 -0.05 27.15
CA VAL A 296 8.36 0.15 25.90
C VAL A 296 8.82 -0.90 24.91
N PHE A 297 7.87 -1.69 24.44
CA PHE A 297 8.06 -2.74 23.46
C PHE A 297 7.60 -2.28 22.09
N SER A 298 8.36 -2.61 21.05
CA SER A 298 7.93 -2.49 19.67
C SER A 298 8.23 -3.74 18.86
N SER A 299 7.30 -4.06 17.96
CA SER A 299 7.44 -5.03 16.88
C SER A 299 7.30 -4.25 15.58
N ILE A 300 8.32 -4.35 14.73
CA ILE A 300 8.40 -3.68 13.43
C ILE A 300 8.34 -4.76 12.36
N PHE A 301 7.37 -4.65 11.47
CA PHE A 301 7.38 -5.41 10.24
C PHE A 301 8.51 -4.92 9.33
N ALA A 302 9.30 -5.85 8.84
CA ALA A 302 10.39 -5.57 7.92
C ALA A 302 10.71 -6.77 7.03
N PRO A 303 11.34 -6.56 5.87
CA PRO A 303 11.88 -7.64 5.06
C PRO A 303 12.86 -8.49 5.87
N THR A 304 12.75 -9.80 5.68
CA THR A 304 13.38 -10.87 6.47
C THR A 304 14.89 -10.68 6.76
N ASP A 305 15.63 -9.97 5.90
CA ASP A 305 17.09 -9.80 5.99
C ASP A 305 17.56 -8.33 6.08
N LEU A 306 16.66 -7.37 6.34
CA LEU A 306 17.04 -5.95 6.38
C LEU A 306 17.94 -5.66 7.60
N LYS A 307 19.15 -5.15 7.37
CA LYS A 307 20.05 -4.72 8.44
C LYS A 307 19.91 -3.23 8.69
N LYS A 308 19.26 -2.86 9.80
CA LYS A 308 19.05 -1.45 10.16
C LYS A 308 18.98 -1.29 11.67
N MET A 309 19.56 -0.23 12.22
CA MET A 309 19.39 0.10 13.65
C MET A 309 18.09 0.87 13.86
N MET A 310 17.42 0.59 14.97
CA MET A 310 16.19 1.25 15.38
C MET A 310 16.37 1.86 16.77
N PHE A 311 15.67 2.95 17.01
CA PHE A 311 15.75 3.72 18.23
C PHE A 311 14.35 3.99 18.78
N HIS A 312 14.23 3.96 20.10
CA HIS A 312 13.11 4.53 20.81
C HIS A 312 13.50 5.93 21.27
N ARG A 313 12.88 6.95 20.66
CA ARG A 313 12.99 8.34 21.09
C ARG A 313 11.94 8.62 22.15
N TRP A 314 12.39 8.69 23.40
CA TRP A 314 11.55 9.00 24.54
C TRP A 314 11.34 10.50 24.64
N THR A 315 10.08 10.92 24.60
CA THR A 315 9.66 12.31 24.78
C THR A 315 8.68 12.41 25.93
N TRP A 316 8.82 13.46 26.72
CA TRP A 316 7.94 13.79 27.83
C TRP A 316 7.29 15.14 27.58
N PHE A 317 6.00 15.24 27.85
CA PHE A 317 5.30 16.51 27.77
C PHE A 317 5.58 17.33 29.04
N ASN A 318 6.28 18.44 28.89
CA ASN A 318 6.53 19.35 29.98
C ASN A 318 5.30 20.24 30.21
N PRO A 319 4.59 20.12 31.35
CA PRO A 319 3.39 20.91 31.61
C PRO A 319 3.67 22.40 31.81
N ASP A 320 4.90 22.77 32.19
CA ASP A 320 5.28 24.16 32.47
C ASP A 320 5.51 24.93 31.16
N THR A 321 6.24 24.34 30.21
CA THR A 321 6.51 24.93 28.89
C THR A 321 5.42 24.63 27.87
N ARG A 322 4.58 23.61 28.13
CA ARG A 322 3.58 23.05 27.21
C ARG A 322 4.18 22.51 25.92
N GLU A 323 5.41 22.01 25.98
CA GLU A 323 6.14 21.46 24.85
C GLU A 323 6.55 19.99 25.09
N TRP A 324 6.73 19.25 24.00
CA TRP A 324 7.30 17.89 24.05
C TRP A 324 8.82 17.99 24.06
N GLU A 325 9.45 17.49 25.11
CA GLU A 325 10.90 17.51 25.29
C GLU A 325 11.47 16.12 25.03
N ILE A 326 12.48 16.03 24.17
CA ILE A 326 13.24 14.79 23.96
C ILE A 326 14.05 14.52 25.23
N VAL A 327 13.80 13.38 25.84
CA VAL A 327 14.50 12.93 27.04
C VAL A 327 15.71 12.11 26.65
N GLU A 328 15.54 11.13 25.78
CA GLU A 328 16.63 10.23 25.36
C GLU A 328 16.27 9.44 24.09
N ASP A 329 17.26 9.19 23.25
CA ASP A 329 17.18 8.23 22.14
C ASP A 329 17.92 6.96 22.55
N ILE A 330 17.19 5.86 22.75
CA ILE A 330 17.75 4.58 23.17
C ILE A 330 17.72 3.62 21.98
N GLY A 331 18.90 3.27 21.46
CA GLY A 331 19.05 2.25 20.43
C GLY A 331 18.85 0.84 21.01
N TYR A 332 18.33 -0.07 20.20
CA TYR A 332 18.21 -1.47 20.61
C TYR A 332 18.59 -2.40 19.46
N ASP A 333 19.33 -3.46 19.80
CA ASP A 333 19.65 -4.51 18.86
C ASP A 333 18.40 -5.29 18.47
N ILE A 334 18.24 -5.43 17.17
CA ILE A 334 17.10 -6.13 16.60
C ILE A 334 17.34 -7.63 16.72
N THR A 335 16.33 -8.35 17.22
CA THR A 335 16.31 -9.80 17.11
C THR A 335 15.06 -10.31 16.42
N GLY A 336 15.25 -11.27 15.51
CA GLY A 336 14.22 -11.79 14.61
C GLY A 336 14.61 -11.61 13.13
N GLY A 337 14.46 -12.67 12.34
CA GLY A 337 14.86 -12.69 10.93
C GLY A 337 14.28 -13.87 10.14
N ARG A 338 13.29 -14.59 10.68
CA ARG A 338 12.46 -15.52 9.90
C ARG A 338 11.03 -15.34 10.37
N ASP A 339 10.24 -14.74 9.49
CA ASP A 339 8.78 -14.63 9.49
C ASP A 339 8.06 -13.74 10.51
N ASN A 340 8.72 -13.38 11.60
CA ASN A 340 8.05 -12.76 12.73
C ASN A 340 8.29 -11.24 12.87
N GLY A 341 9.09 -10.61 12.01
CA GLY A 341 9.46 -9.19 12.12
C GLY A 341 10.52 -8.89 13.19
N PHE A 342 10.91 -7.62 13.30
CA PHE A 342 11.93 -7.09 14.21
C PHE A 342 11.32 -6.72 15.55
N ARG A 343 11.80 -7.29 16.65
CA ARG A 343 11.34 -6.96 18.00
C ARG A 343 12.45 -6.38 18.84
N GLY A 344 12.08 -5.42 19.66
CA GLY A 344 12.95 -4.89 20.68
C GLY A 344 12.19 -4.13 21.75
N TYR A 345 12.91 -3.77 22.79
CA TYR A 345 12.38 -2.92 23.84
C TYR A 345 13.48 -2.02 24.38
N THR A 346 13.03 -0.93 24.99
CA THR A 346 13.88 -0.08 25.82
C THR A 346 13.16 0.17 27.13
N TYR A 347 13.91 0.58 28.15
CA TYR A 347 13.34 0.84 29.46
C TYR A 347 13.97 2.09 30.06
N LYS A 348 13.24 2.72 30.98
CA LYS A 348 13.75 3.81 31.79
C LYS A 348 13.43 3.57 33.25
N ASN A 349 14.45 3.78 34.08
CA ASN A 349 14.29 4.03 35.50
C ASN A 349 14.14 5.54 35.73
N ASN A 350 13.50 5.94 36.82
CA ASN A 350 13.34 7.36 37.19
C ASN A 350 12.55 8.23 36.19
N VAL A 351 11.39 7.74 35.75
CA VAL A 351 10.46 8.49 34.89
C VAL A 351 9.63 9.50 35.70
N LYS A 352 9.19 10.57 35.03
CA LYS A 352 8.28 11.59 35.56
C LYS A 352 6.83 11.18 35.36
N LYS A 353 5.93 11.62 36.25
CA LYS A 353 4.47 11.54 36.04
C LYS A 353 4.06 12.37 34.81
N GLY A 354 3.01 11.94 34.11
CA GLY A 354 2.36 12.71 33.04
C GLY A 354 2.42 12.03 31.67
N LEU A 355 2.26 12.82 30.62
CA LEU A 355 2.17 12.31 29.25
C LEU A 355 3.57 12.01 28.68
N TRP A 356 3.68 10.82 28.09
CA TRP A 356 4.85 10.31 27.43
C TRP A 356 4.51 9.87 26.02
N LYS A 357 5.52 9.97 25.17
CA LYS A 357 5.47 9.52 23.80
C LYS A 357 6.81 8.91 23.43
N VAL A 358 6.77 7.72 22.87
CA VAL A 358 7.96 7.05 22.34
C VAL A 358 7.79 6.90 20.83
N GLU A 359 8.66 7.57 20.08
CA GLU A 359 8.72 7.42 18.64
C GLU A 359 9.69 6.27 18.31
N VAL A 360 9.24 5.34 17.49
CA VAL A 360 10.09 4.29 16.92
C VAL A 360 10.70 4.85 15.64
N ILE A 361 11.99 5.11 15.64
CA ILE A 361 12.68 5.81 14.55
C ILE A 361 13.85 5.01 13.99
N THR A 362 14.13 5.25 12.71
CA THR A 362 15.37 4.78 12.07
C THR A 362 16.52 5.76 12.31
N GLU A 363 17.75 5.36 11.95
CA GLU A 363 18.94 6.22 11.97
C GLU A 363 18.78 7.53 11.17
N GLU A 364 18.00 7.51 10.08
CA GLU A 364 17.67 8.71 9.28
C GLU A 364 16.51 9.54 9.86
N GLU A 365 16.11 9.27 11.10
CA GLU A 365 14.99 9.88 11.82
C GLU A 365 13.62 9.71 11.12
N LEU A 366 13.44 8.60 10.41
CA LEU A 366 12.14 8.25 9.84
C LEU A 366 11.31 7.57 10.92
N VAL A 367 10.14 8.15 11.21
CA VAL A 367 9.20 7.63 12.22
C VAL A 367 8.44 6.45 11.63
N LEU A 368 8.59 5.28 12.25
CA LEU A 368 7.87 4.04 11.92
C LEU A 368 6.55 3.91 12.67
N GLY A 369 6.47 4.51 13.84
CA GLY A 369 5.32 4.43 14.73
C GLY A 369 5.52 5.28 15.99
N VAL A 370 4.42 5.54 16.68
CA VAL A 370 4.39 6.35 17.89
C VAL A 370 3.60 5.61 18.96
N ILE A 371 4.15 5.53 20.17
CA ILE A 371 3.58 4.87 21.33
C ILE A 371 3.31 5.95 22.37
N ASP A 372 2.04 6.35 22.50
CA ASP A 372 1.61 7.35 23.49
C ASP A 372 1.12 6.65 24.76
N PHE A 373 1.46 7.19 25.93
CA PHE A 373 0.96 6.71 27.22
C PHE A 373 1.06 7.79 28.31
N GLU A 374 0.33 7.63 29.39
CA GLU A 374 0.37 8.50 30.56
C GLU A 374 0.86 7.72 31.77
N ILE A 375 1.93 8.19 32.40
CA ILE A 375 2.46 7.58 33.62
C ILE A 375 1.73 8.15 34.82
N MET A 376 1.04 7.28 35.54
CA MET A 376 0.29 7.58 36.76
C MET A 376 1.03 7.05 37.98
N ILE A 377 1.59 7.96 38.77
CA ILE A 377 2.24 7.63 40.04
C ILE A 377 1.25 7.94 41.17
N ASN A 378 0.54 6.92 41.65
CA ASN A 378 -0.37 7.05 42.78
C ASN A 378 -0.37 5.76 43.62
N PRO A 379 0.03 5.80 44.91
CA PRO A 379 0.08 4.63 45.80
C PRO A 379 -1.25 3.88 45.96
N GLY A 380 -2.39 4.55 45.74
CA GLY A 380 -3.73 3.94 45.84
C GLY A 380 -4.22 3.26 44.57
N LEU A 381 -3.52 3.46 43.44
CA LEU A 381 -3.89 2.84 42.17
C LEU A 381 -3.16 1.51 42.02
N LYS A 382 -3.89 0.49 41.54
CA LYS A 382 -3.31 -0.81 41.16
C LYS A 382 -3.46 -1.00 39.66
N PRO A 383 -2.44 -1.54 38.97
CA PRO A 383 -2.56 -1.89 37.56
C PRO A 383 -3.77 -2.80 37.34
N ARG A 384 -4.51 -2.54 36.26
CA ARG A 384 -5.74 -3.25 35.95
C ARG A 384 -5.50 -4.22 34.81
N ARG A 385 -6.09 -5.42 34.91
CA ARG A 385 -6.07 -6.44 33.84
C ARG A 385 -4.67 -6.64 33.24
N ILE A 386 -3.70 -6.87 34.11
CA ILE A 386 -2.36 -7.25 33.68
C ILE A 386 -2.48 -8.57 32.93
N ILE A 387 -1.98 -8.59 31.70
CA ILE A 387 -1.86 -9.80 30.90
C ILE A 387 -0.42 -9.96 30.43
N GLU A 388 -0.01 -11.20 30.26
CA GLU A 388 1.23 -11.54 29.57
C GLU A 388 0.89 -11.99 28.16
N LYS A 389 1.54 -11.39 27.16
CA LYS A 389 1.41 -11.79 25.76
C LYS A 389 2.75 -12.22 25.22
N ARG A 390 2.72 -13.32 24.48
CA ARG A 390 3.86 -13.85 23.74
C ARG A 390 3.94 -13.14 22.39
N PHE A 391 5.13 -12.63 22.06
CA PHE A 391 5.44 -12.01 20.77
C PHE A 391 6.52 -12.76 20.01
#